data_AF-A0A2S8G0B4-F1
#
_entry.id   AF-A0A2S8G0B4-F1
#
_cell.length_a   1.000
_cell.length_b   1.000
_cell.length_c   1.000
_cell.angle_alpha   90.00
_cell.angle_beta   90.00
_cell.angle_gamma   90.00
#
_symmetry.space_group_name_H-M   'P 1'
#
loop_
_entity.id
_entity.type
_entity.pdbx_description
1 polymer ?
#
loop_
_entity_poly.entity_id
_entity_poly.type
_entity_poly.pdbx_seq_one_letter_code
_entity_poly.pdbx_strand_id
1 'polypeptide(L)'
;MALPWMESIPVWGETTASTDKTGEAPLRFGVMFAGNGFHRDHFWAKGEGADLEIGQVLDPLAPYKDKLLFIRGLYNAEALKGNIHSSQTGNLLSGAPLSSGGEIRSGTSIDQVLAQEYGQDTKVPSLVLGCEKSNPSVHKNYSMLYSSHISWSSPTTPTPLELYPALAFDRLFEDGAKREEKSVLDAILGDAKDLRRNISKADRRKLDEYLDSVRDVEERIDRAGKRGEMQGWKPPLEKPNMARPADGIPQDIAEHMKLMCDIMVLAFQTDATRVCTLKLNNDHSSLRFSNLGIDYMIHHLLSHQESEDWLKVNQFFFEQLGYVAKRLSETQEGERTTLDNTMIMFCSSMLAGSQHDATKLPVVILGGGGGKLQTGRTLDYLDQPNRKMCSLYLSLMDKFGIHKETFGDSAERLADI
;
A
#
# COMPACT_ATOMS: atom_id res chain seq x y z
N MET A 1 -43.82 -1.57 -7.78
CA MET A 1 -42.60 -2.13 -8.38
C MET A 1 -42.04 -1.08 -9.32
N ALA A 2 -40.90 -0.48 -8.96
CA ALA A 2 -40.21 0.48 -9.81
C ALA A 2 -39.29 -0.28 -10.77
N LEU A 3 -39.15 0.21 -12.00
CA LEU A 3 -38.27 -0.39 -13.01
C LEU A 3 -36.79 -0.20 -12.61
N PRO A 4 -35.89 -1.13 -12.99
CA PRO A 4 -34.45 -0.98 -12.79
C PRO A 4 -33.92 0.23 -13.57
N TRP A 5 -32.87 0.85 -13.04
CA TRP A 5 -32.12 1.91 -13.73
C TRP A 5 -31.48 1.35 -15.01
N MET A 6 -31.66 2.07 -16.13
CA MET A 6 -31.08 1.70 -17.43
C MET A 6 -30.12 2.80 -17.88
N GLU A 7 -28.82 2.51 -17.85
CA GLU A 7 -27.74 3.44 -18.18
C GLU A 7 -27.73 3.90 -19.65
N SER A 8 -28.47 3.22 -20.53
CA SER A 8 -28.54 3.53 -21.96
C SER A 8 -29.52 4.65 -22.31
N ILE A 9 -30.26 5.21 -21.35
CA ILE A 9 -31.29 6.23 -21.59
C ILE A 9 -30.89 7.53 -20.90
N PRO A 10 -30.48 8.59 -21.64
CA PRO A 10 -30.24 9.89 -21.05
C PRO A 10 -31.56 10.45 -20.49
N VAL A 11 -31.53 10.93 -19.24
CA VAL A 11 -32.69 11.49 -18.56
C VAL A 11 -33.04 12.83 -19.19
N TRP A 12 -34.32 13.01 -19.55
CA TRP A 12 -34.82 14.23 -20.17
C TRP A 12 -34.79 15.37 -19.14
N GLY A 13 -33.76 16.21 -19.19
CA GLY A 13 -33.59 17.34 -18.28
C GLY A 13 -32.16 17.85 -18.11
N GLU A 14 -31.14 17.15 -18.62
CA GLU A 14 -29.77 17.66 -18.64
C GLU A 14 -29.63 18.80 -19.67
N THR A 15 -29.70 20.03 -19.20
CA THR A 15 -29.20 21.19 -19.95
C THR A 15 -27.70 21.03 -20.13
N THR A 16 -27.25 20.98 -21.39
CA THR A 16 -25.85 21.00 -21.81
C THR A 16 -25.14 22.22 -21.22
N ALA A 17 -24.47 22.05 -20.08
CA ALA A 17 -23.61 23.05 -19.46
C ALA A 17 -22.31 22.35 -19.04
N SER A 18 -21.21 22.84 -19.65
CA SER A 18 -19.79 22.42 -19.54
C SER A 18 -19.46 20.94 -19.71
N THR A 19 -18.44 20.67 -20.53
CA THR A 19 -17.72 19.39 -20.63
C THR A 19 -16.84 19.14 -19.38
N ASP A 20 -17.36 19.41 -18.18
CA ASP A 20 -16.74 18.93 -16.96
C ASP A 20 -17.16 17.47 -16.80
N LYS A 21 -16.17 16.58 -16.65
CA LYS A 21 -16.33 15.12 -16.53
C LYS A 21 -16.99 14.71 -15.21
N THR A 22 -18.19 15.22 -14.93
CA THR A 22 -18.98 14.83 -13.77
C THR A 22 -19.61 13.46 -14.04
N GLY A 23 -18.88 12.39 -13.73
CA GLY A 23 -19.36 11.01 -13.90
C GLY A 23 -18.31 9.93 -14.17
N GLU A 24 -17.03 10.27 -14.30
CA GLU A 24 -15.98 9.25 -14.43
C GLU A 24 -15.64 8.62 -13.07
N ALA A 25 -15.34 7.31 -13.09
CA ALA A 25 -14.91 6.58 -11.92
C ALA A 25 -13.59 7.13 -11.35
N PRO A 26 -13.41 7.16 -10.01
CA PRO A 26 -12.25 7.75 -9.39
C PRO A 26 -10.99 6.93 -9.63
N LEU A 27 -9.85 7.62 -9.69
CA LEU A 27 -8.54 6.96 -9.60
C LEU A 27 -8.33 6.40 -8.21
N ARG A 28 -7.65 5.25 -8.12
CA ARG A 28 -7.28 4.62 -6.85
C ARG A 28 -5.80 4.26 -6.85
N PHE A 29 -5.17 4.40 -5.70
CA PHE A 29 -3.77 4.03 -5.50
C PHE A 29 -3.65 2.90 -4.47
N GLY A 30 -3.08 1.79 -4.90
CA GLY A 30 -2.73 0.65 -4.07
C GLY A 30 -1.21 0.52 -3.95
N VAL A 31 -0.70 0.23 -2.75
CA VAL A 31 0.66 -0.26 -2.55
C VAL A 31 0.60 -1.66 -1.99
N MET A 32 1.27 -2.62 -2.62
CA MET A 32 1.51 -3.94 -2.05
C MET A 32 3.00 -4.13 -1.81
N PHE A 33 3.35 -4.73 -0.69
CA PHE A 33 4.75 -4.93 -0.30
C PHE A 33 5.00 -6.36 0.17
N ALA A 34 6.11 -6.92 -0.30
CA ALA A 34 6.75 -8.10 0.29
C ALA A 34 8.22 -7.80 0.60
N GLY A 35 8.69 -8.24 1.76
CA GLY A 35 10.05 -7.96 2.25
C GLY A 35 11.13 -8.83 1.62
N ASN A 36 12.39 -8.39 1.75
CA ASN A 36 13.61 -9.10 1.32
C ASN A 36 13.78 -9.42 -0.17
N GLY A 37 12.97 -8.85 -1.06
CA GLY A 37 13.14 -8.99 -2.50
C GLY A 37 12.70 -10.36 -3.02
N PHE A 38 13.33 -10.77 -4.12
CA PHE A 38 12.91 -11.91 -4.92
C PHE A 38 14.10 -12.69 -5.46
N HIS A 39 13.81 -13.87 -5.99
CA HIS A 39 14.77 -14.73 -6.64
C HIS A 39 15.42 -13.99 -7.82
N ARG A 40 16.73 -13.76 -7.74
CA ARG A 40 17.43 -12.79 -8.59
C ARG A 40 17.38 -13.15 -10.09
N ASP A 41 17.38 -14.44 -10.39
CA ASP A 41 17.42 -14.97 -11.76
C ASP A 41 16.02 -15.06 -12.39
N HIS A 42 14.97 -14.86 -11.59
CA HIS A 42 13.57 -15.04 -12.00
C HIS A 42 12.69 -13.79 -11.84
N PHE A 43 13.19 -12.73 -11.18
CA PHE A 43 12.53 -11.43 -11.14
C PHE A 43 13.01 -10.52 -12.30
N TRP A 44 12.38 -10.66 -13.46
CA TRP A 44 12.64 -9.83 -14.63
C TRP A 44 11.43 -9.78 -15.54
N ALA A 45 11.37 -8.76 -16.40
CA ALA A 45 10.50 -8.72 -17.57
C ALA A 45 11.27 -8.08 -18.72
N LYS A 46 10.90 -8.37 -19.97
CA LYS A 46 11.51 -7.80 -21.18
C LYS A 46 10.50 -7.63 -22.29
N GLY A 47 10.64 -6.57 -23.08
CA GLY A 47 9.80 -6.31 -24.24
C GLY A 47 8.53 -5.54 -23.91
N GLU A 48 7.58 -5.56 -24.83
CA GLU A 48 6.32 -4.83 -24.74
C GLU A 48 5.22 -5.49 -25.57
N GLY A 49 3.97 -5.15 -25.27
CA GLY A 49 2.79 -5.66 -25.95
C GLY A 49 2.70 -7.18 -25.92
N ALA A 50 2.46 -7.78 -27.10
CA ALA A 50 2.35 -9.22 -27.26
C ALA A 50 3.68 -9.95 -27.01
N ASP A 51 4.81 -9.28 -27.22
CA ASP A 51 6.16 -9.83 -27.04
C ASP A 51 6.69 -9.63 -25.61
N LEU A 52 5.85 -9.11 -24.69
CA LEU A 52 6.22 -8.98 -23.28
C LEU A 52 6.45 -10.36 -22.64
N GLU A 53 7.69 -10.61 -22.28
CA GLU A 53 8.14 -11.78 -21.52
C GLU A 53 8.32 -11.41 -20.04
N ILE A 54 8.00 -12.36 -19.16
CA ILE A 54 8.15 -12.22 -17.71
C ILE A 54 8.87 -13.44 -17.14
N GLY A 55 9.67 -13.24 -16.11
CA GLY A 55 10.36 -14.29 -15.38
C GLY A 55 9.44 -14.98 -14.37
N GLN A 56 9.89 -16.14 -13.87
CA GLN A 56 9.07 -17.06 -13.10
C GLN A 56 8.48 -16.49 -11.80
N VAL A 57 9.12 -15.49 -11.19
CA VAL A 57 8.56 -14.80 -10.02
C VAL A 57 7.23 -14.12 -10.36
N LEU A 58 7.11 -13.61 -11.59
CA LEU A 58 5.96 -12.85 -12.07
C LEU A 58 4.93 -13.72 -12.80
N ASP A 59 5.15 -15.03 -12.95
CA ASP A 59 4.22 -15.95 -13.62
C ASP A 59 2.75 -15.80 -13.19
N PRO A 60 2.42 -15.56 -11.90
CA PRO A 60 1.03 -15.34 -11.48
C PRO A 60 0.35 -14.12 -12.12
N LEU A 61 1.11 -13.20 -12.70
CA LEU A 61 0.62 -12.01 -13.41
C LEU A 61 0.50 -12.23 -14.92
N ALA A 62 0.82 -13.41 -15.46
CA ALA A 62 0.73 -13.71 -16.89
C ALA A 62 -0.64 -13.35 -17.53
N PRO A 63 -1.80 -13.54 -16.85
CA PRO A 63 -3.09 -13.13 -17.40
C PRO A 63 -3.30 -11.62 -17.55
N TYR A 64 -2.46 -10.79 -16.92
CA TYR A 64 -2.59 -9.33 -16.86
C TYR A 64 -1.39 -8.59 -17.47
N LYS A 65 -0.63 -9.25 -18.35
CA LYS A 65 0.57 -8.67 -18.97
C LYS A 65 0.28 -7.34 -19.67
N ASP A 66 -0.86 -7.19 -20.32
CA ASP A 66 -1.31 -5.95 -20.97
C ASP A 66 -1.54 -4.79 -20.00
N LYS A 67 -1.80 -5.09 -18.72
CA LYS A 67 -1.97 -4.12 -17.62
C LYS A 67 -0.73 -3.98 -16.75
N LEU A 68 0.37 -4.65 -17.11
CA LEU A 68 1.62 -4.68 -16.33
C LEU A 68 2.61 -3.61 -16.82
N LEU A 69 3.13 -2.82 -15.90
CA LEU A 69 4.28 -1.95 -16.12
C LEU A 69 5.41 -2.41 -15.20
N PHE A 70 6.45 -3.01 -15.78
CA PHE A 70 7.64 -3.43 -15.03
C PHE A 70 8.70 -2.32 -15.08
N ILE A 71 9.21 -1.89 -13.92
CA ILE A 71 10.17 -0.80 -13.83
C ILE A 71 11.47 -1.31 -13.21
N ARG A 72 12.56 -1.24 -13.97
CA ARG A 72 13.88 -1.73 -13.58
C ARG A 72 14.81 -0.58 -13.21
N GLY A 73 15.55 -0.76 -12.12
CA GLY A 73 16.70 0.07 -11.78
C GLY A 73 16.42 1.22 -10.81
N LEU A 74 15.18 1.44 -10.38
CA LEU A 74 14.89 2.50 -9.41
C LEU A 74 15.50 2.21 -8.04
N TYR A 75 15.88 3.24 -7.28
CA TYR A 75 16.36 3.09 -5.90
C TYR A 75 16.10 4.32 -5.04
N ASN A 76 16.22 4.15 -3.72
CA ASN A 76 16.23 5.25 -2.74
C ASN A 76 17.67 5.53 -2.29
N ALA A 77 18.19 6.74 -2.51
CA ALA A 77 19.57 7.05 -2.13
C ALA A 77 19.80 6.99 -0.62
N GLU A 78 18.83 7.42 0.17
CA GLU A 78 18.90 7.39 1.63
C GLU A 78 18.89 5.95 2.20
N ALA A 79 18.36 4.96 1.46
CA ALA A 79 18.36 3.57 1.90
C ALA A 79 19.77 2.97 1.96
N LEU A 80 20.69 3.51 1.15
CA LEU A 80 22.07 3.03 1.05
C LEU A 80 22.99 3.57 2.15
N LYS A 81 22.54 4.56 2.93
CA LYS A 81 23.36 5.26 3.94
C LYS A 81 23.25 4.68 5.35
N GLY A 82 22.20 3.90 5.61
CA GLY A 82 21.84 3.47 6.96
C GLY A 82 21.88 1.95 7.16
N ASN A 83 21.04 1.45 8.05
CA ASN A 83 21.01 0.03 8.40
C ASN A 83 20.23 -0.80 7.38
N ILE A 84 20.73 -2.00 7.09
CA ILE A 84 20.02 -3.03 6.32
C ILE A 84 18.64 -3.27 6.95
N HIS A 85 17.62 -3.48 6.12
CA HIS A 85 16.20 -3.56 6.46
C HIS A 85 15.59 -2.27 7.00
N SER A 86 16.11 -1.69 8.09
CA SER A 86 15.49 -0.49 8.67
C SER A 86 15.54 0.70 7.72
N SER A 87 16.71 1.01 7.16
CA SER A 87 16.83 2.10 6.17
C SER A 87 16.30 1.74 4.80
N GLN A 88 16.24 0.45 4.46
CA GLN A 88 15.74 -0.03 3.17
C GLN A 88 14.21 -0.04 3.11
N THR A 89 13.54 -0.44 4.20
CA THR A 89 12.07 -0.48 4.32
C THR A 89 11.51 0.87 4.78
N GLY A 90 12.10 1.49 5.80
CA GLY A 90 11.48 2.62 6.50
C GLY A 90 11.41 3.92 5.70
N ASN A 91 12.22 4.03 4.65
CA ASN A 91 12.13 5.13 3.69
C ASN A 91 11.46 4.77 2.38
N LEU A 92 11.01 3.52 2.20
CA LEU A 92 10.66 2.98 0.89
C LEU A 92 9.70 3.91 0.13
N LEU A 93 8.64 4.35 0.79
CA LEU A 93 7.59 5.19 0.21
C LEU A 93 7.79 6.70 0.44
N SER A 94 8.82 7.13 1.18
CA SER A 94 9.10 8.54 1.47
C SER A 94 10.37 9.07 0.81
N GLY A 95 11.32 8.18 0.52
CA GLY A 95 12.69 8.50 0.09
C GLY A 95 13.49 9.34 1.10
N ALA A 96 12.97 9.50 2.32
CA ALA A 96 13.54 10.38 3.32
C ALA A 96 14.66 9.70 4.13
N PRO A 97 15.61 10.47 4.68
CA PRO A 97 16.60 9.93 5.61
C PRO A 97 15.92 9.46 6.90
N LEU A 98 16.51 8.44 7.54
CA LEU A 98 16.03 7.93 8.82
C LEU A 98 16.94 8.38 9.97
N SER A 99 16.35 8.75 11.11
CA SER A 99 17.12 9.00 12.33
C SER A 99 17.60 7.69 12.97
N SER A 100 18.84 7.71 13.46
CA SER A 100 19.42 6.63 14.28
C SER A 100 19.34 6.96 15.78
N GLY A 101 19.77 6.05 16.65
CA GLY A 101 19.83 6.30 18.09
C GLY A 101 18.48 6.25 18.81
N GLY A 102 17.45 5.69 18.14
CA GLY A 102 16.12 5.50 18.69
C GLY A 102 15.18 6.70 18.59
N GLU A 103 15.59 7.78 17.91
CA GLU A 103 14.65 8.79 17.42
C GLU A 103 13.88 8.22 16.22
N ILE A 104 12.58 8.51 16.17
CA ILE A 104 11.70 8.12 15.07
C ILE A 104 11.51 9.33 14.14
N ARG A 105 12.13 9.26 12.97
CA ARG A 105 12.07 10.26 11.92
C ARG A 105 12.33 9.61 10.56
N SER A 106 11.46 9.89 9.60
CA SER A 106 11.51 9.57 8.18
C SER A 106 11.00 10.79 7.40
N GLY A 107 10.06 10.60 6.49
CA GLY A 107 9.28 11.62 5.79
C GLY A 107 7.86 11.10 5.55
N THR A 108 6.93 12.00 5.23
CA THR A 108 5.57 11.59 4.85
C THR A 108 5.65 10.75 3.57
N SER A 109 5.04 9.56 3.59
CA SER A 109 5.08 8.64 2.46
C SER A 109 4.10 9.04 1.36
N ILE A 110 4.34 8.60 0.12
CA ILE A 110 3.50 8.95 -1.05
C ILE A 110 2.03 8.58 -0.83
N ASP A 111 1.74 7.41 -0.26
CA ASP A 111 0.36 6.99 0.03
C ASP A 111 -0.31 7.95 1.02
N GLN A 112 0.43 8.45 2.01
CA GLN A 112 -0.13 9.40 2.98
C GLN A 112 -0.27 10.81 2.40
N VAL A 113 0.63 11.23 1.50
CA VAL A 113 0.45 12.47 0.73
C VAL A 113 -0.81 12.40 -0.15
N LEU A 114 -0.99 11.30 -0.89
CA LEU A 114 -2.21 11.05 -1.68
C LEU A 114 -3.45 11.04 -0.80
N ALA A 115 -3.41 10.40 0.38
CA ALA A 115 -4.53 10.39 1.31
C ALA A 115 -4.90 11.79 1.85
N GLN A 116 -3.88 12.62 2.12
CA GLN A 116 -4.07 13.98 2.63
C GLN A 116 -4.71 14.92 1.60
N GLU A 117 -4.37 14.77 0.31
CA GLU A 117 -4.82 15.69 -0.75
C GLU A 117 -5.99 15.14 -1.58
N TYR A 118 -6.07 13.83 -1.80
CA TYR A 118 -7.08 13.16 -2.64
C TYR A 118 -8.01 12.22 -1.86
N GLY A 119 -7.53 11.63 -0.75
CA GLY A 119 -8.31 10.66 0.02
C GLY A 119 -9.48 11.26 0.83
N GLN A 120 -9.55 12.58 1.00
CA GLN A 120 -10.56 13.26 1.85
C GLN A 120 -12.00 13.10 1.35
N ASP A 121 -12.14 12.70 0.08
CA ASP A 121 -13.38 12.42 -0.60
C ASP A 121 -14.04 11.08 -0.21
N THR A 122 -13.35 10.26 0.57
CA THR A 122 -13.82 8.93 0.99
C THR A 122 -13.94 8.83 2.51
N LYS A 123 -14.75 7.88 2.98
CA LYS A 123 -14.96 7.64 4.42
C LYS A 123 -13.65 7.35 5.15
N VAL A 124 -12.76 6.58 4.52
CA VAL A 124 -11.44 6.24 5.06
C VAL A 124 -10.37 6.82 4.14
N PRO A 125 -9.73 7.96 4.49
CA PRO A 125 -8.77 8.61 3.59
C PRO A 125 -7.55 7.77 3.22
N SER A 126 -7.12 6.90 4.15
CA SER A 126 -6.07 5.90 3.92
C SER A 126 -6.35 4.64 4.73
N LEU A 127 -6.28 3.50 4.06
CA LEU A 127 -6.34 2.18 4.66
C LEU A 127 -4.93 1.55 4.64
N VAL A 128 -4.35 1.30 5.80
CA VAL A 128 -3.02 0.70 5.94
C VAL A 128 -3.16 -0.66 6.62
N LEU A 129 -2.94 -1.71 5.85
CA LEU A 129 -3.16 -3.11 6.21
C LEU A 129 -1.82 -3.84 6.35
N GLY A 130 -1.76 -4.83 7.24
CA GLY A 130 -0.61 -5.70 7.40
C GLY A 130 -0.99 -7.15 7.67
N CYS A 131 -0.15 -8.09 7.25
CA CYS A 131 -0.30 -9.51 7.58
C CYS A 131 0.74 -9.99 8.61
N GLU A 132 1.56 -9.07 9.14
CA GLU A 132 2.52 -9.37 10.20
C GLU A 132 2.63 -8.21 11.20
N LYS A 133 2.81 -8.55 12.48
CA LYS A 133 2.91 -7.57 13.57
C LYS A 133 4.13 -6.68 13.41
N SER A 134 4.00 -5.42 13.84
CA SER A 134 5.15 -4.54 14.01
C SER A 134 6.08 -5.08 15.10
N ASN A 135 7.39 -4.91 14.90
CA ASN A 135 8.41 -5.26 15.87
C ASN A 135 8.96 -4.00 16.54
N PRO A 136 8.67 -3.74 17.83
CA PRO A 136 9.10 -2.53 18.53
C PRO A 136 10.52 -2.64 19.12
N SER A 137 11.37 -3.51 18.56
CA SER A 137 12.76 -3.69 19.04
C SER A 137 13.70 -2.64 18.45
N VAL A 138 14.96 -2.68 18.88
CA VAL A 138 16.05 -1.89 18.27
C VAL A 138 17.05 -2.85 17.65
N HIS A 139 17.44 -2.60 16.40
CA HIS A 139 18.46 -3.36 15.69
C HIS A 139 19.52 -2.40 15.15
N LYS A 140 20.80 -2.65 15.50
CA LYS A 140 21.96 -1.85 15.05
C LYS A 140 21.73 -0.32 15.14
N ASN A 141 21.23 0.14 16.30
CA ASN A 141 20.89 1.53 16.63
C ASN A 141 19.69 2.15 15.88
N TYR A 142 18.95 1.39 15.08
CA TYR A 142 17.69 1.81 14.47
C TYR A 142 16.49 1.15 15.15
N SER A 143 15.38 1.87 15.19
CA SER A 143 14.11 1.27 15.61
C SER A 143 13.64 0.28 14.54
N MET A 144 13.22 -0.91 14.97
CA MET A 144 12.64 -1.92 14.08
C MET A 144 11.24 -1.52 13.58
N LEU A 145 10.68 -0.41 14.07
CA LEU A 145 9.54 0.25 13.43
C LEU A 145 9.83 0.60 11.98
N TYR A 146 11.07 1.00 11.65
CA TYR A 146 11.47 1.28 10.27
C TYR A 146 11.48 0.02 9.38
N SER A 147 11.70 -1.16 9.95
CA SER A 147 11.54 -2.43 9.22
C SER A 147 10.09 -2.92 9.20
N SER A 148 9.24 -2.36 10.06
CA SER A 148 7.86 -2.76 10.26
C SER A 148 6.85 -1.88 9.50
N HIS A 149 7.17 -0.62 9.22
CA HIS A 149 6.27 0.32 8.55
C HIS A 149 6.88 0.87 7.26
N ILE A 150 6.03 0.98 6.24
CA ILE A 150 6.35 1.67 4.98
C ILE A 150 5.51 2.94 4.79
N SER A 151 4.38 3.06 5.49
CA SER A 151 3.50 4.23 5.50
C SER A 151 3.79 5.13 6.70
N TRP A 152 3.89 6.44 6.44
CA TRP A 152 4.24 7.48 7.40
C TRP A 152 3.32 8.69 7.22
N SER A 153 2.40 8.92 8.15
CA SER A 153 1.43 10.02 8.07
C SER A 153 2.10 11.39 8.25
N SER A 154 3.22 11.42 8.96
CA SER A 154 4.10 12.57 9.10
C SER A 154 5.57 12.12 9.12
N PRO A 155 6.54 13.05 9.02
CA PRO A 155 7.95 12.71 9.15
C PRO A 155 8.34 12.03 10.47
N THR A 156 7.49 12.03 11.49
CA THR A 156 7.79 11.40 12.79
C THR A 156 6.77 10.35 13.20
N THR A 157 5.74 10.10 12.38
CA THR A 157 4.59 9.27 12.78
C THR A 157 4.41 8.13 11.77
N PRO A 158 4.76 6.88 12.12
CA PRO A 158 4.43 5.73 11.29
C PRO A 158 2.91 5.52 11.32
N THR A 159 2.30 5.23 10.17
CA THR A 159 0.86 4.96 10.12
C THR A 159 0.60 3.54 10.66
N PRO A 160 -0.28 3.37 11.66
CA PRO A 160 -0.56 2.05 12.23
C PRO A 160 -1.06 1.04 11.20
N LEU A 161 -0.50 -0.17 11.24
CA LEU A 161 -0.93 -1.33 10.45
C LEU A 161 -2.16 -1.97 11.10
N GLU A 162 -3.25 -2.08 10.36
CA GLU A 162 -4.39 -2.91 10.76
C GLU A 162 -4.12 -4.38 10.39
N LEU A 163 -4.12 -5.23 11.40
CA LEU A 163 -3.79 -6.66 11.28
C LEU A 163 -5.02 -7.56 11.36
N TYR A 164 -6.13 -7.04 11.87
CA TYR A 164 -7.36 -7.78 12.10
C TYR A 164 -8.33 -7.52 10.94
N PRO A 165 -8.64 -8.54 10.12
CA PRO A 165 -9.56 -8.37 8.99
C PRO A 165 -10.93 -7.82 9.41
N ALA A 166 -11.43 -8.26 10.57
CA ALA A 166 -12.69 -7.79 11.12
C ALA A 166 -12.68 -6.28 11.42
N LEU A 167 -11.63 -5.77 12.08
CA LEU A 167 -11.49 -4.34 12.39
C LEU A 167 -11.31 -3.49 11.13
N ALA A 168 -10.55 -3.98 10.15
CA ALA A 168 -10.40 -3.32 8.86
C ALA A 168 -11.73 -3.25 8.10
N PHE A 169 -12.54 -4.31 8.13
CA PHE A 169 -13.88 -4.32 7.55
C PHE A 169 -14.80 -3.33 8.26
N ASP A 170 -14.84 -3.34 9.58
CA ASP A 170 -15.69 -2.46 10.38
C ASP A 170 -15.35 -0.99 10.13
N ARG A 171 -14.05 -0.68 10.02
CA ARG A 171 -13.59 0.67 9.68
C ARG A 171 -14.17 1.19 8.36
N LEU A 172 -14.39 0.32 7.37
CA LEU A 172 -14.96 0.70 6.09
C LEU A 172 -16.49 0.83 6.16
N PHE A 173 -17.17 -0.08 6.88
CA PHE A 173 -18.62 -0.26 6.72
C PHE A 173 -19.45 0.07 7.96
N GLU A 174 -18.89 0.07 9.17
CA GLU A 174 -19.63 0.50 10.36
C GLU A 174 -19.69 2.02 10.45
N ASP A 175 -20.88 2.54 10.77
CA ASP A 175 -21.11 3.97 10.91
C ASP A 175 -20.61 4.46 12.27
N GLY A 176 -19.32 4.79 12.31
CA GLY A 176 -18.68 5.63 13.32
C GLY A 176 -18.36 4.95 14.65
N ALA A 177 -17.09 5.03 15.02
CA ALA A 177 -16.65 5.02 16.42
C ALA A 177 -17.57 5.93 17.25
N LYS A 178 -18.18 5.40 18.30
CA LYS A 178 -19.14 6.15 19.11
C LYS A 178 -18.44 7.36 19.74
N ARG A 179 -19.19 8.44 19.99
CA ARG A 179 -18.75 9.59 20.83
C ARG A 179 -18.14 9.15 22.18
N GLU A 180 -18.52 7.98 22.67
CA GLU A 180 -17.96 7.31 23.85
C GLU A 180 -16.47 6.95 23.69
N GLU A 181 -16.03 6.53 22.50
CA GLU A 181 -14.63 6.19 22.22
C GLU A 181 -13.71 7.41 22.30
N LYS A 182 -14.17 8.58 21.82
CA LYS A 182 -13.38 9.82 21.93
C LYS A 182 -13.12 10.21 23.39
N SER A 183 -14.13 10.09 24.26
CA SER A 183 -13.97 10.39 25.69
C SER A 183 -13.03 9.41 26.41
N VAL A 184 -12.98 8.15 25.96
CA VAL A 184 -12.04 7.15 26.50
C VAL A 184 -10.61 7.42 26.01
N LEU A 185 -10.45 7.78 24.73
CA LEU A 185 -9.15 8.15 24.15
C LEU A 185 -8.58 9.41 24.85
N ASP A 186 -9.39 10.44 25.06
CA ASP A 186 -9.00 11.65 25.78
C ASP A 186 -8.50 11.33 27.21
N ALA A 187 -9.17 10.42 27.92
CA ALA A 187 -8.78 9.97 29.26
C ALA A 187 -7.46 9.17 29.22
N ILE A 188 -7.31 8.24 28.28
CA ILE A 188 -6.08 7.45 28.08
C ILE A 188 -4.91 8.36 27.72
N LEU A 189 -5.11 9.39 26.89
CA LEU A 189 -4.07 10.37 26.53
C LEU A 189 -3.62 11.20 27.74
N GLY A 190 -4.56 11.55 28.63
CA GLY A 190 -4.25 12.20 29.90
C GLY A 190 -3.32 11.35 30.76
N ASP A 191 -3.76 10.12 31.05
CA ASP A 191 -3.03 9.17 31.89
C ASP A 191 -1.66 8.79 31.29
N ALA A 192 -1.60 8.61 29.98
CA ALA A 192 -0.36 8.29 29.29
C ALA A 192 0.64 9.45 29.31
N LYS A 193 0.20 10.71 29.22
CA LYS A 193 1.11 11.87 29.38
C LYS A 193 1.74 11.91 30.77
N ASP A 194 0.98 11.56 31.80
CA ASP A 194 1.48 11.51 33.17
C ASP A 194 2.41 10.31 33.39
N LEU A 195 2.07 9.13 32.87
CA LEU A 195 2.95 7.95 32.89
C LEU A 195 4.28 8.23 32.17
N ARG A 196 4.23 8.90 31.00
CA ARG A 196 5.41 9.25 30.21
C ARG A 196 6.45 10.02 31.01
N ARG A 197 6.04 10.89 31.95
CA ARG A 197 6.96 11.67 32.79
C ARG A 197 7.78 10.77 33.74
N ASN A 198 7.23 9.62 34.13
CA ASN A 198 7.76 8.77 35.20
C ASN A 198 8.46 7.48 34.71
N ILE A 199 8.48 7.20 33.41
CA ILE A 199 9.08 5.98 32.85
C ILE A 199 10.45 6.23 32.19
N SER A 200 11.20 5.13 31.98
CA SER A 200 12.53 5.13 31.38
C SER A 200 12.52 5.60 29.92
N LYS A 201 13.67 6.02 29.38
CA LYS A 201 13.79 6.42 27.96
C LYS A 201 13.45 5.28 26.98
N ALA A 202 13.58 4.02 27.39
CA ALA A 202 13.18 2.88 26.55
C ALA A 202 11.66 2.69 26.55
N ASP A 203 11.02 2.82 27.71
CA ASP A 203 9.56 2.67 27.85
C ASP A 203 8.80 3.86 27.28
N ARG A 204 9.38 5.07 27.34
CA ARG A 204 8.82 6.26 26.66
C ARG A 204 8.65 6.03 25.17
N ARG A 205 9.53 5.26 24.52
CA ARG A 205 9.40 4.98 23.08
C ARG A 205 8.21 4.09 22.77
N LYS A 206 8.03 3.01 23.55
CA LYS A 206 6.85 2.13 23.42
C LYS A 206 5.55 2.88 23.72
N LEU A 207 5.58 3.78 24.70
CA LEU A 207 4.43 4.62 25.02
C LEU A 207 4.15 5.65 23.92
N ASP A 208 5.19 6.29 23.36
CA ASP A 208 5.04 7.23 22.24
C ASP A 208 4.47 6.51 21.00
N GLU A 209 4.89 5.27 20.71
CA GLU A 209 4.29 4.42 19.67
C GLU A 209 2.80 4.18 19.89
N TYR A 210 2.41 3.81 21.13
CA TYR A 210 1.00 3.64 21.49
C TYR A 210 0.22 4.95 21.35
N LEU A 211 0.78 6.07 21.83
CA LEU A 211 0.11 7.36 21.76
C LEU A 211 -0.02 7.90 20.34
N ASP A 212 0.94 7.63 19.47
CA ASP A 212 0.85 7.96 18.05
C ASP A 212 -0.28 7.14 17.39
N SER A 213 -0.39 5.85 17.71
CA SER A 213 -1.52 5.03 17.23
C SER A 213 -2.89 5.55 17.71
N VAL A 214 -2.95 6.08 18.93
CA VAL A 214 -4.16 6.67 19.52
C VAL A 214 -4.51 8.01 18.87
N ARG A 215 -3.52 8.88 18.65
CA ARG A 215 -3.73 10.19 18.02
C ARG A 215 -4.20 10.05 16.57
N ASP A 216 -3.64 9.09 15.82
CA ASP A 216 -4.13 8.78 14.48
C ASP A 216 -5.61 8.35 14.51
N VAL A 217 -6.05 7.61 15.53
CA VAL A 217 -7.46 7.25 15.72
C VAL A 217 -8.32 8.47 16.04
N GLU A 218 -7.87 9.39 16.90
CA GLU A 218 -8.59 10.63 17.20
C GLU A 218 -8.77 11.55 15.98
N GLU A 219 -7.70 11.78 15.22
CA GLU A 219 -7.76 12.59 13.99
C GLU A 219 -8.71 11.97 12.96
N ARG A 220 -8.84 10.64 12.95
CA ARG A 220 -9.79 9.91 12.10
C ARG A 220 -11.23 10.08 12.60
N ILE A 221 -11.47 10.02 13.91
CA ILE A 221 -12.80 10.27 14.50
C ILE A 221 -13.26 11.70 14.20
N ASP A 222 -12.37 12.69 14.25
CA ASP A 222 -12.72 14.08 13.94
C ASP A 222 -13.07 14.34 12.47
N ARG A 223 -12.66 13.43 11.57
CA ARG A 223 -13.03 13.45 10.15
C ARG A 223 -14.26 12.61 9.85
N ALA A 224 -14.53 11.56 10.65
CA ALA A 224 -15.71 10.70 10.56
C ALA A 224 -16.99 11.49 10.91
N GLY A 225 -17.57 12.15 9.90
CA GLY A 225 -18.78 12.96 10.06
C GLY A 225 -18.83 14.17 9.13
N LYS A 226 -17.70 14.54 8.51
CA LYS A 226 -17.64 15.59 7.48
C LYS A 226 -17.82 14.98 6.10
N ARG A 227 -18.99 14.37 5.86
CA ARG A 227 -19.35 13.88 4.53
C ARG A 227 -19.53 15.08 3.61
N GLY A 228 -18.62 15.26 2.65
CA GLY A 228 -18.96 15.97 1.42
C GLY A 228 -19.86 15.02 0.63
N GLU A 229 -21.15 15.31 0.52
CA GLU A 229 -21.98 14.65 -0.48
C GLU A 229 -21.44 15.06 -1.86
N MET A 230 -20.57 14.25 -2.44
CA MET A 230 -20.17 14.47 -3.83
C MET A 230 -21.34 14.09 -4.74
N GLN A 231 -21.93 15.11 -5.36
CA GLN A 231 -22.75 14.92 -6.55
C GLN A 231 -21.83 14.44 -7.68
N GLY A 232 -22.08 13.24 -8.20
CA GLY A 232 -21.24 12.63 -9.22
C GLY A 232 -21.37 11.10 -9.22
N TRP A 233 -20.32 10.42 -9.66
CA TRP A 233 -20.25 8.97 -9.85
C TRP A 233 -20.65 8.15 -8.60
N LYS A 234 -21.33 7.01 -8.80
CA LYS A 234 -21.69 6.06 -7.74
C LYS A 234 -20.85 4.79 -7.85
N PRO A 235 -20.40 4.22 -6.72
CA PRO A 235 -19.69 2.97 -6.75
C PRO A 235 -20.57 1.83 -7.27
N PRO A 236 -20.01 0.88 -8.04
CA PRO A 236 -20.73 -0.29 -8.53
C PRO A 236 -21.27 -1.16 -7.40
N LEU A 237 -20.66 -1.06 -6.21
CA LEU A 237 -21.06 -1.78 -5.02
C LEU A 237 -21.36 -0.80 -3.87
N GLU A 238 -22.63 -0.64 -3.50
CA GLU A 238 -23.01 0.26 -2.39
C GLU A 238 -22.82 -0.38 -1.00
N LYS A 239 -22.77 -1.71 -0.93
CA LYS A 239 -22.70 -2.49 0.32
C LYS A 239 -21.73 -3.65 0.21
N PRO A 240 -21.08 -4.07 1.29
CA PRO A 240 -20.18 -5.21 1.27
C PRO A 240 -20.89 -6.46 0.73
N ASN A 241 -20.27 -7.12 -0.26
CA ASN A 241 -20.74 -8.40 -0.83
C ASN A 241 -20.02 -9.61 -0.20
N MET A 242 -19.27 -9.38 0.88
CA MET A 242 -18.69 -10.42 1.72
C MET A 242 -19.24 -10.31 3.13
N ALA A 243 -19.31 -11.44 3.84
CA ALA A 243 -19.58 -11.42 5.27
C ALA A 243 -18.42 -10.71 6.01
N ARG A 244 -18.76 -10.00 7.09
CA ARG A 244 -17.76 -9.49 8.03
C ARG A 244 -16.86 -10.65 8.47
N PRO A 245 -15.52 -10.53 8.38
CA PRO A 245 -14.61 -11.56 8.88
C PRO A 245 -14.84 -11.88 10.36
N ALA A 246 -14.50 -13.10 10.77
CA ALA A 246 -14.50 -13.47 12.17
C ALA A 246 -13.45 -12.66 12.96
N ASP A 247 -13.72 -12.45 14.25
CA ASP A 247 -12.78 -11.76 15.12
C ASP A 247 -11.49 -12.56 15.29
N GLY A 248 -10.36 -11.85 15.39
CA GLY A 248 -9.03 -12.42 15.50
C GLY A 248 -8.25 -12.42 14.18
N ILE A 249 -7.08 -13.07 14.21
CA ILE A 249 -6.18 -13.21 13.06
C ILE A 249 -6.20 -14.70 12.66
N PRO A 250 -6.50 -15.04 11.39
CA PRO A 250 -6.40 -16.42 10.91
C PRO A 250 -5.02 -17.01 11.19
N GLN A 251 -4.97 -18.27 11.59
CA GLN A 251 -3.69 -18.95 11.86
C GLN A 251 -2.98 -19.36 10.57
N ASP A 252 -3.74 -19.64 9.51
CA ASP A 252 -3.17 -19.86 8.19
C ASP A 252 -2.85 -18.52 7.53
N ILE A 253 -1.59 -18.35 7.13
CA ILE A 253 -1.11 -17.09 6.55
C ILE A 253 -1.72 -16.81 5.19
N ALA A 254 -2.08 -17.84 4.41
CA ALA A 254 -2.70 -17.65 3.11
C ALA A 254 -4.15 -17.20 3.25
N GLU A 255 -4.88 -17.73 4.22
CA GLU A 255 -6.20 -17.23 4.60
C GLU A 255 -6.13 -15.77 5.06
N HIS A 256 -5.16 -15.42 5.92
CA HIS A 256 -5.00 -14.04 6.41
C HIS A 256 -4.67 -13.05 5.28
N MET A 257 -3.68 -13.37 4.44
CA MET A 257 -3.31 -12.52 3.30
C MET A 257 -4.46 -12.36 2.31
N LYS A 258 -5.17 -13.46 2.01
CA LYS A 258 -6.33 -13.43 1.11
C LYS A 258 -7.44 -12.55 1.68
N LEU A 259 -7.76 -12.66 2.97
CA LEU A 259 -8.77 -11.80 3.61
C LEU A 259 -8.37 -10.31 3.56
N MET A 260 -7.10 -9.99 3.77
CA MET A 260 -6.61 -8.61 3.63
C MET A 260 -6.69 -8.11 2.17
N CYS A 261 -6.41 -8.97 1.19
CA CYS A 261 -6.63 -8.66 -0.22
C CYS A 261 -8.13 -8.45 -0.52
N ASP A 262 -9.02 -9.28 0.02
CA ASP A 262 -10.47 -9.13 -0.12
C ASP A 262 -10.95 -7.79 0.44
N ILE A 263 -10.42 -7.35 1.58
CA ILE A 263 -10.74 -6.05 2.18
C ILE A 263 -10.24 -4.89 1.31
N MET A 264 -9.01 -4.96 0.80
CA MET A 264 -8.47 -3.94 -0.13
C MET A 264 -9.34 -3.83 -1.39
N VAL A 265 -9.67 -4.96 -2.01
CA VAL A 265 -10.56 -5.02 -3.20
C VAL A 265 -11.90 -4.38 -2.89
N LEU A 266 -12.50 -4.78 -1.77
CA LEU A 266 -13.82 -4.30 -1.40
C LEU A 266 -13.81 -2.81 -1.11
N ALA A 267 -12.79 -2.30 -0.42
CA ALA A 267 -12.64 -0.89 -0.13
C ALA A 267 -12.60 -0.02 -1.40
N PHE A 268 -11.99 -0.53 -2.47
CA PHE A 268 -11.96 0.12 -3.77
C PHE A 268 -13.29 0.01 -4.52
N GLN A 269 -13.89 -1.18 -4.58
CA GLN A 269 -15.17 -1.41 -5.27
C GLN A 269 -16.32 -0.60 -4.68
N THR A 270 -16.30 -0.34 -3.37
CA THR A 270 -17.31 0.47 -2.68
C THR A 270 -16.96 1.95 -2.55
N ASP A 271 -15.79 2.37 -3.07
CA ASP A 271 -15.23 3.72 -2.88
C ASP A 271 -15.17 4.14 -1.39
N ALA A 272 -14.99 3.16 -0.49
CA ALA A 272 -14.84 3.42 0.95
C ALA A 272 -13.46 4.02 1.25
N THR A 273 -12.46 3.71 0.41
CA THR A 273 -11.17 4.38 0.33
C THR A 273 -10.68 4.42 -1.13
N ARG A 274 -9.86 5.42 -1.45
CA ARG A 274 -9.13 5.48 -2.73
C ARG A 274 -7.63 5.24 -2.58
N VAL A 275 -7.13 5.10 -1.35
CA VAL A 275 -5.71 4.89 -1.06
C VAL A 275 -5.55 3.76 -0.06
N CYS A 276 -4.89 2.67 -0.48
CA CYS A 276 -4.67 1.50 0.35
C CYS A 276 -3.22 1.01 0.26
N THR A 277 -2.59 0.74 1.40
CA THR A 277 -1.27 0.10 1.50
C THR A 277 -1.45 -1.23 2.20
N LEU A 278 -1.03 -2.34 1.58
CA LEU A 278 -1.07 -3.69 2.11
C LEU A 278 0.35 -4.27 2.20
N LYS A 279 0.80 -4.48 3.44
CA LYS A 279 2.10 -5.09 3.72
C LYS A 279 1.94 -6.58 4.02
N LEU A 280 2.43 -7.45 3.13
CA LEU A 280 2.27 -8.90 3.27
C LEU A 280 3.19 -9.49 4.35
N ASN A 281 4.38 -8.94 4.53
CA ASN A 281 5.31 -9.36 5.58
C ASN A 281 6.34 -8.28 5.91
N ASN A 282 7.11 -8.50 6.98
CA ASN A 282 8.27 -7.69 7.33
C ASN A 282 9.55 -8.20 6.67
N ASP A 283 10.56 -7.34 6.55
CA ASP A 283 11.91 -7.79 6.20
C ASP A 283 12.47 -8.81 7.22
N HIS A 284 12.29 -8.52 8.51
CA HIS A 284 12.63 -9.44 9.59
C HIS A 284 11.51 -10.45 9.90
N SER A 285 10.79 -10.88 8.87
CA SER A 285 9.64 -11.75 9.04
C SER A 285 9.99 -13.11 9.63
N SER A 286 9.23 -13.51 10.66
CA SER A 286 9.28 -14.85 11.24
C SER A 286 8.24 -15.79 10.66
N LEU A 287 7.52 -15.38 9.62
CA LEU A 287 6.51 -16.20 8.96
C LEU A 287 7.13 -17.46 8.36
N ARG A 288 6.35 -18.54 8.37
CA ARG A 288 6.64 -19.82 7.72
C ARG A 288 5.50 -20.11 6.76
N PHE A 289 5.79 -20.72 5.62
CA PHE A 289 4.82 -20.96 4.55
C PHE A 289 4.43 -22.44 4.52
N SER A 290 3.82 -22.90 5.60
CA SER A 290 3.35 -24.29 5.73
C SER A 290 2.31 -24.66 4.67
N ASN A 291 1.51 -23.69 4.22
CA ASN A 291 0.59 -23.81 3.07
C ASN A 291 1.31 -24.20 1.77
N LEU A 292 2.62 -23.90 1.65
CA LEU A 292 3.47 -24.28 0.52
C LEU A 292 4.38 -25.49 0.85
N GLY A 293 4.21 -26.12 2.02
CA GLY A 293 5.09 -27.17 2.52
C GLY A 293 6.43 -26.67 3.06
N ILE A 294 6.60 -25.35 3.26
CA ILE A 294 7.86 -24.71 3.68
C ILE A 294 7.72 -24.23 5.14
N ASP A 295 7.85 -25.17 6.07
CA ASP A 295 7.76 -24.87 7.51
C ASP A 295 9.11 -25.03 8.24
N TYR A 296 10.16 -25.51 7.59
CA TYR A 296 11.45 -25.75 8.24
C TYR A 296 12.25 -24.47 8.50
N MET A 297 11.96 -23.38 7.78
CA MET A 297 12.71 -22.12 7.86
C MET A 297 11.78 -20.89 7.78
N ILE A 298 12.11 -19.85 8.54
CA ILE A 298 11.37 -18.58 8.49
C ILE A 298 11.70 -17.77 7.23
N HIS A 299 10.77 -16.95 6.77
CA HIS A 299 10.88 -16.09 5.59
C HIS A 299 12.21 -15.35 5.51
N HIS A 300 12.60 -14.68 6.61
CA HIS A 300 13.83 -13.91 6.61
C HIS A 300 15.05 -14.77 6.27
N LEU A 301 15.19 -15.96 6.87
CA LEU A 301 16.32 -16.85 6.59
C LEU A 301 16.21 -17.49 5.19
N LEU A 302 15.00 -17.81 4.74
CA LEU A 302 14.75 -18.34 3.40
C LEU A 302 15.18 -17.35 2.31
N SER A 303 14.98 -16.05 2.52
CA SER A 303 15.36 -15.02 1.53
C SER A 303 16.86 -14.91 1.26
N HIS A 304 17.71 -15.50 2.11
CA HIS A 304 19.15 -15.63 1.84
C HIS A 304 19.50 -16.83 0.95
N GLN A 305 18.52 -17.67 0.64
CA GLN A 305 18.65 -18.85 -0.20
C GLN A 305 18.04 -18.53 -1.57
N GLU A 306 18.83 -18.57 -2.64
CA GLU A 306 18.32 -18.53 -4.03
C GLU A 306 17.84 -19.94 -4.42
N SER A 307 16.83 -20.43 -3.71
CA SER A 307 16.32 -21.81 -3.84
C SER A 307 14.96 -21.87 -4.54
N GLU A 308 14.58 -23.06 -4.99
CA GLU A 308 13.23 -23.34 -5.51
C GLU A 308 12.13 -23.01 -4.50
N ASP A 309 12.38 -23.23 -3.21
CA ASP A 309 11.41 -22.89 -2.16
C ASP A 309 11.30 -21.37 -1.96
N TRP A 310 12.39 -20.62 -2.16
CA TRP A 310 12.32 -19.16 -2.21
C TRP A 310 11.51 -18.67 -3.40
N LEU A 311 11.70 -19.27 -4.58
CA LEU A 311 10.90 -18.97 -5.77
C LEU A 311 9.41 -19.23 -5.55
N LYS A 312 9.02 -20.35 -4.93
CA LYS A 312 7.61 -20.64 -4.58
C LYS A 312 7.00 -19.58 -3.66
N VAL A 313 7.74 -19.14 -2.64
CA VAL A 313 7.28 -18.07 -1.75
C VAL A 313 7.13 -16.74 -2.50
N ASN A 314 8.05 -16.44 -3.42
CA ASN A 314 7.94 -15.23 -4.26
C ASN A 314 6.71 -15.29 -5.18
N GLN A 315 6.46 -16.43 -5.82
CA GLN A 315 5.26 -16.65 -6.62
C GLN A 315 3.99 -16.50 -5.77
N PHE A 316 3.96 -17.05 -4.57
CA PHE A 316 2.83 -16.91 -3.65
C PHE A 316 2.50 -15.45 -3.30
N PHE A 317 3.49 -14.56 -3.16
CA PHE A 317 3.24 -13.13 -3.00
C PHE A 317 2.62 -12.49 -4.25
N PHE A 318 3.10 -12.86 -5.45
CA PHE A 318 2.54 -12.38 -6.71
C PHE A 318 1.16 -12.99 -7.02
N GLU A 319 0.85 -14.18 -6.50
CA GLU A 319 -0.51 -14.74 -6.53
C GLU A 319 -1.50 -13.85 -5.78
N GLN A 320 -1.09 -13.21 -4.67
CA GLN A 320 -1.95 -12.24 -3.96
C GLN A 320 -2.24 -11.02 -4.84
N LEU A 321 -1.22 -10.48 -5.53
CA LEU A 321 -1.42 -9.38 -6.47
C LEU A 321 -2.30 -9.79 -7.66
N GLY A 322 -2.06 -10.97 -8.23
CA GLY A 322 -2.88 -11.53 -9.32
C GLY A 322 -4.33 -11.76 -8.89
N TYR A 323 -4.55 -12.16 -7.64
CA TYR A 323 -5.89 -12.29 -7.04
C TYR A 323 -6.60 -10.95 -6.92
N VAL A 324 -5.92 -9.91 -6.40
CA VAL A 324 -6.47 -8.55 -6.33
C VAL A 324 -6.80 -8.05 -7.74
N ALA A 325 -5.89 -8.22 -8.70
CA ALA A 325 -6.10 -7.81 -10.09
C ALA A 325 -7.33 -8.50 -10.70
N LYS A 326 -7.45 -9.81 -10.51
CA LYS A 326 -8.63 -10.58 -10.95
C LYS A 326 -9.91 -9.96 -10.45
N ARG A 327 -10.01 -9.79 -9.13
CA ARG A 327 -11.24 -9.32 -8.48
C ARG A 327 -11.61 -7.89 -8.89
N LEU A 328 -10.62 -7.03 -9.10
CA LEU A 328 -10.85 -5.66 -9.59
C LEU A 328 -11.20 -5.62 -11.09
N SER A 329 -10.72 -6.57 -11.89
CA SER A 329 -11.07 -6.67 -13.32
C SER A 329 -12.50 -7.19 -13.55
N GLU A 330 -13.06 -7.91 -12.58
CA GLU A 330 -14.42 -8.46 -12.64
C GLU A 330 -15.51 -7.41 -12.33
N THR A 331 -15.14 -6.21 -11.90
CA THR A 331 -16.08 -5.14 -11.52
C THR A 331 -16.02 -3.99 -12.51
N GLN A 332 -17.17 -3.66 -13.09
CA GLN A 332 -17.28 -2.61 -14.10
C GLN A 332 -17.62 -1.25 -13.47
N GLU A 333 -16.98 -0.19 -13.96
CA GLU A 333 -17.16 1.20 -13.56
C GLU A 333 -17.39 2.08 -14.81
N GLY A 334 -18.47 1.80 -15.53
CA GLY A 334 -18.77 2.39 -16.84
C GLY A 334 -18.07 1.65 -17.96
N GLU A 335 -17.28 2.34 -18.79
CA GLU A 335 -16.51 1.76 -19.91
C GLU A 335 -15.24 1.00 -19.46
N ARG A 336 -14.84 1.18 -18.20
CA ARG A 336 -13.59 0.65 -17.62
C ARG A 336 -13.89 -0.22 -16.40
N THR A 337 -13.02 -1.18 -16.10
CA THR A 337 -13.10 -1.97 -14.86
C THR A 337 -12.53 -1.19 -13.67
N THR A 338 -12.78 -1.63 -12.43
CA THR A 338 -12.10 -1.06 -11.25
C THR A 338 -10.57 -1.21 -11.38
N LEU A 339 -10.07 -2.31 -11.97
CA LEU A 339 -8.64 -2.47 -12.25
C LEU A 339 -8.12 -1.41 -13.24
N ASP A 340 -8.90 -1.07 -14.26
CA ASP A 340 -8.53 -0.02 -15.22
C ASP A 340 -8.45 1.37 -14.58
N ASN A 341 -9.20 1.63 -13.50
CA ASN A 341 -9.16 2.89 -12.75
C ASN A 341 -8.23 2.85 -11.53
N THR A 342 -7.49 1.76 -11.32
CA THR A 342 -6.59 1.59 -10.19
C THR A 342 -5.13 1.54 -10.66
N MET A 343 -4.22 2.07 -9.84
CA MET A 343 -2.77 1.85 -9.96
C MET A 343 -2.31 1.08 -8.72
N ILE A 344 -1.90 -0.18 -8.89
CA ILE A 344 -1.36 -1.00 -7.79
C ILE A 344 0.14 -1.10 -7.98
N MET A 345 0.91 -0.41 -7.15
CA MET A 345 2.36 -0.55 -7.10
C MET A 345 2.74 -1.70 -6.16
N PHE A 346 3.35 -2.75 -6.70
CA PHE A 346 4.01 -3.78 -5.92
C PHE A 346 5.51 -3.46 -5.82
N CYS A 347 6.04 -3.44 -4.60
CA CYS A 347 7.45 -3.16 -4.37
C CYS A 347 8.05 -3.97 -3.21
N SER A 348 9.36 -3.92 -3.09
CA SER A 348 10.15 -4.53 -2.02
C SER A 348 11.28 -3.59 -1.60
N SER A 349 11.84 -3.82 -0.41
CA SER A 349 12.94 -3.04 0.19
C SER A 349 14.30 -3.30 -0.49
N MET A 350 14.43 -4.38 -1.24
CA MET A 350 15.65 -4.81 -1.94
C MET A 350 15.32 -5.77 -3.09
N LEU A 351 16.25 -5.96 -4.04
CA LEU A 351 16.10 -6.90 -5.14
C LEU A 351 16.28 -8.35 -4.69
N ALA A 352 17.36 -8.63 -3.96
CA ALA A 352 17.76 -9.98 -3.58
C ALA A 352 18.19 -10.01 -2.12
N GLY A 353 17.49 -10.81 -1.31
CA GLY A 353 17.75 -10.95 0.12
C GLY A 353 19.16 -11.48 0.41
N SER A 354 19.64 -12.43 -0.40
CA SER A 354 20.99 -13.01 -0.31
C SER A 354 22.13 -11.98 -0.34
N GLN A 355 21.91 -10.84 -1.01
CA GLN A 355 22.90 -9.76 -1.16
C GLN A 355 22.48 -8.46 -0.44
N HIS A 356 21.25 -8.38 0.05
CA HIS A 356 20.60 -7.16 0.51
C HIS A 356 20.69 -6.00 -0.49
N ASP A 357 20.55 -6.31 -1.79
CA ASP A 357 20.77 -5.36 -2.87
C ASP A 357 19.63 -4.33 -2.96
N ALA A 358 19.80 -3.19 -2.30
CA ALA A 358 18.88 -2.05 -2.37
C ALA A 358 19.23 -1.04 -3.47
N THR A 359 20.16 -1.35 -4.37
CA THR A 359 20.56 -0.43 -5.45
C THR A 359 19.60 -0.45 -6.64
N LYS A 360 18.66 -1.39 -6.69
CA LYS A 360 17.67 -1.57 -7.76
C LYS A 360 16.43 -2.26 -7.21
N LEU A 361 15.51 -1.48 -6.65
CA LEU A 361 14.29 -1.98 -6.03
C LEU A 361 13.39 -2.69 -7.05
N PRO A 362 12.76 -3.81 -6.66
CA PRO A 362 11.67 -4.41 -7.40
C PRO A 362 10.48 -3.46 -7.46
N VAL A 363 10.06 -3.09 -8.68
CA VAL A 363 8.90 -2.21 -8.88
C VAL A 363 8.07 -2.72 -10.04
N VAL A 364 6.81 -3.02 -9.74
CA VAL A 364 5.79 -3.39 -10.72
C VAL A 364 4.57 -2.52 -10.46
N ILE A 365 3.97 -1.98 -11.51
CA ILE A 365 2.66 -1.32 -11.43
C ILE A 365 1.66 -2.13 -12.24
N LEU A 366 0.52 -2.42 -11.65
CA LEU A 366 -0.56 -3.18 -12.27
C LEU A 366 -1.85 -2.36 -12.28
N GLY A 367 -2.56 -2.37 -13.41
CA GLY A 367 -3.80 -1.63 -13.61
C GLY A 367 -3.64 -0.44 -14.55
N GLY A 368 -4.77 0.15 -14.96
CA GLY A 368 -4.80 1.15 -16.03
C GLY A 368 -4.64 2.59 -15.58
N GLY A 369 -4.76 2.88 -14.28
CA GLY A 369 -4.67 4.24 -13.74
C GLY A 369 -5.61 5.24 -14.43
N GLY A 370 -6.82 4.80 -14.78
CA GLY A 370 -7.81 5.58 -15.53
C GLY A 370 -7.40 5.91 -16.96
N GLY A 371 -6.57 5.07 -17.58
CA GLY A 371 -5.97 5.31 -18.89
C GLY A 371 -4.78 6.28 -18.87
N LYS A 372 -4.29 6.65 -17.69
CA LYS A 372 -3.16 7.58 -17.55
C LYS A 372 -1.78 6.90 -17.51
N LEU A 373 -1.74 5.56 -17.44
CA LEU A 373 -0.52 4.76 -17.48
C LEU A 373 -0.35 4.08 -18.84
N GLN A 374 0.89 3.98 -19.31
CA GLN A 374 1.24 3.16 -20.46
C GLN A 374 1.72 1.79 -19.98
N THR A 375 0.80 0.82 -19.92
CA THR A 375 1.05 -0.55 -19.45
C THR A 375 1.41 -1.50 -20.59
N GLY A 376 1.63 -2.78 -20.29
CA GLY A 376 2.04 -3.77 -21.28
C GLY A 376 3.50 -3.70 -21.64
N ARG A 377 4.38 -3.14 -20.79
CA ARG A 377 5.77 -2.87 -21.17
C ARG A 377 6.74 -2.87 -19.99
N THR A 378 8.03 -2.82 -20.35
CA THR A 378 9.13 -2.65 -19.41
C THR A 378 9.83 -1.32 -19.57
N LEU A 379 10.17 -0.66 -18.46
CA LEU A 379 11.01 0.53 -18.43
C LEU A 379 12.34 0.20 -17.73
N ASP A 380 13.47 0.49 -18.39
CA ASP A 380 14.80 0.26 -17.83
C ASP A 380 15.53 1.57 -17.55
N TYR A 381 15.74 1.86 -16.27
CA TYR A 381 16.42 3.06 -15.78
C TYR A 381 17.85 2.76 -15.28
N LEU A 382 18.37 1.54 -15.42
CA LEU A 382 19.67 1.17 -14.82
C LEU A 382 20.82 2.10 -15.25
N ASP A 383 20.85 2.44 -16.53
CA ASP A 383 21.88 3.30 -17.13
C ASP A 383 21.42 4.76 -17.30
N GLN A 384 20.26 5.12 -16.75
CA GLN A 384 19.70 6.46 -16.84
C GLN A 384 20.18 7.33 -15.67
N PRO A 385 20.41 8.65 -15.89
CA PRO A 385 20.84 9.56 -14.83
C PRO A 385 19.77 9.76 -13.75
N ASN A 386 18.49 9.77 -14.16
CA ASN A 386 17.35 9.85 -13.26
C ASN A 386 16.74 8.45 -13.05
N ARG A 387 17.17 7.79 -11.97
CA ARG A 387 16.68 6.46 -11.56
C ARG A 387 16.26 6.43 -10.08
N LYS A 388 15.78 7.56 -9.56
CA LYS A 388 15.32 7.68 -8.18
C LYS A 388 13.88 7.20 -8.06
N MET A 389 13.58 6.43 -7.03
CA MET A 389 12.21 6.01 -6.73
C MET A 389 11.30 7.23 -6.47
N CYS A 390 11.83 8.30 -5.87
CA CYS A 390 11.08 9.54 -5.68
C CYS A 390 10.66 10.23 -6.98
N SER A 391 11.37 10.00 -8.08
CA SER A 391 10.97 10.49 -9.40
C SER A 391 9.72 9.77 -9.91
N LEU A 392 9.60 8.46 -9.63
CA LEU A 392 8.38 7.70 -9.89
C LEU A 392 7.22 8.25 -9.06
N TYR A 393 7.47 8.55 -7.78
CA TYR A 393 6.46 9.09 -6.88
C TYR A 393 5.91 10.45 -7.34
N LEU A 394 6.78 11.35 -7.83
CA LEU A 394 6.35 12.60 -8.47
C LEU A 394 5.46 12.33 -9.68
N SER A 395 5.87 11.43 -10.58
CA SER A 395 5.08 11.08 -11.77
C SER A 395 3.71 10.49 -11.42
N LEU A 396 3.63 9.64 -10.37
CA LEU A 396 2.38 9.05 -9.91
C LEU A 396 1.46 10.11 -9.28
N MET A 397 1.97 10.99 -8.41
CA MET A 397 1.19 12.09 -7.85
C MET A 397 0.62 13.03 -8.92
N ASP A 398 1.39 13.31 -9.97
CA ASP A 398 0.92 14.12 -11.11
C ASP A 398 -0.30 13.46 -11.80
N LYS A 399 -0.41 12.12 -11.82
CA LYS A 399 -1.59 11.44 -12.37
C LYS A 399 -2.85 11.65 -11.52
N PHE A 400 -2.70 11.90 -10.22
CA PHE A 400 -3.78 12.29 -9.30
C PHE A 400 -4.05 13.81 -9.29
N GLY A 401 -3.34 14.59 -10.12
CA GLY A 401 -3.46 16.05 -10.15
C GLY A 401 -2.75 16.75 -8.99
N ILE A 402 -1.88 16.04 -8.27
CA ILE A 402 -1.10 16.57 -7.16
C ILE A 402 0.30 16.92 -7.66
N HIS A 403 0.54 18.21 -7.88
CA HIS A 403 1.78 18.70 -8.47
C HIS A 403 2.72 19.25 -7.38
N LYS A 404 3.72 18.46 -6.98
CA LYS A 404 4.79 18.90 -6.06
C LYS A 404 6.08 19.23 -6.80
N GLU A 405 6.76 20.30 -6.42
CA GLU A 405 8.08 20.62 -6.99
C GLU A 405 9.11 19.53 -6.66
N THR A 406 9.08 19.03 -5.42
CA THR A 406 10.01 18.00 -4.92
C THR A 406 9.30 16.96 -4.07
N PHE A 407 9.84 15.74 -4.04
CA PHE A 407 9.46 14.69 -3.11
C PHE A 407 10.69 13.86 -2.76
N GLY A 408 10.88 13.55 -1.47
CA GLY A 408 12.06 12.82 -0.99
C GLY A 408 13.37 13.43 -1.52
N ASP A 409 14.13 12.64 -2.28
CA ASP A 409 15.41 13.01 -2.89
C ASP A 409 15.32 13.46 -4.37
N SER A 410 14.12 13.70 -4.88
CA SER A 410 13.90 14.09 -6.29
C SER A 410 13.15 15.42 -6.47
N ALA A 411 13.51 16.11 -7.55
CA ALA A 411 12.82 17.28 -8.11
C ALA A 411 12.40 17.04 -9.58
N GLU A 412 12.66 15.84 -10.09
CA GLU A 412 12.51 15.49 -11.51
C GLU A 412 11.57 14.29 -11.63
N ARG A 413 10.64 14.33 -12.58
CA ARG A 413 9.73 13.22 -12.87
C ARG A 413 10.42 12.16 -13.71
N LEU A 414 9.91 10.94 -13.66
CA LEU A 414 10.16 9.97 -14.74
C LEU A 414 9.25 10.32 -15.93
N ALA A 415 9.84 10.45 -17.12
CA ALA A 415 9.13 10.89 -18.33
C ALA A 415 8.15 9.83 -18.88
N ASP A 416 8.42 8.55 -18.64
CA ASP A 416 7.77 7.42 -19.33
C ASP A 416 6.74 6.68 -18.47
N ILE A 417 6.16 7.31 -17.44
CA ILE A 417 5.17 6.68 -16.54
C ILE A 417 3.74 6.86 -17.06
#